data_AF-A0A820MNI5-F1
#
_entry.id   AF-A0A820MNI5-F1
#
_cell.length_a   1.000
_cell.length_b   1.000
_cell.length_c   1.000
_cell.angle_alpha   90.00
_cell.angle_beta   90.00
_cell.angle_gamma   90.00
#
_symmetry.space_group_name_H-M   'P 1'
#
loop_
_entity.id
_entity.type
_entity.pdbx_description
1 polymer ?
#
loop_
_entity_poly.entity_id
_entity_poly.type
_entity_poly.pdbx_seq_one_letter_code
_entity_poly.pdbx_strand_id
1 'polypeptide(L)'
;MREDLTRNEKIQQARRILNENKHSLDAWAILIQDAQDKKIAESRDFYESLITQFPTCGKFWKSYIESEIKGRNYEKVEKVRVLMK
;
A
#
# COMPACT_ATOMS: atom_id res chain seq x y z
N MET A 1 -14.51 -15.83 24.06
CA MET A 1 -14.89 -14.63 23.28
C MET A 1 -13.75 -14.39 22.30
N ARG A 2 -13.97 -14.59 21.00
CA ARG A 2 -12.97 -14.21 20.00
C ARG A 2 -13.27 -12.77 19.66
N GLU A 3 -12.43 -11.85 20.11
CA GLU A 3 -12.46 -10.47 19.65
C GLU A 3 -12.05 -10.48 18.18
N ASP A 4 -13.03 -10.58 17.29
CA ASP A 4 -12.85 -10.22 15.90
C ASP A 4 -12.52 -8.72 15.85
N LEU A 5 -11.23 -8.42 15.95
CA LEU A 5 -10.68 -7.08 15.77
C LEU A 5 -11.28 -6.49 14.51
N THR A 6 -12.02 -5.39 14.67
CA THR A 6 -12.62 -4.69 13.55
C THR A 6 -11.52 -4.24 12.59
N ARG A 7 -11.85 -4.10 11.29
CA ARG A 7 -10.89 -3.67 10.26
C ARG A 7 -10.12 -2.41 10.66
N ASN A 8 -10.77 -1.48 11.37
CA ASN A 8 -10.16 -0.24 11.82
C ASN A 8 -9.09 -0.47 12.89
N GLU A 9 -9.34 -1.35 13.86
CA GLU A 9 -8.35 -1.71 14.89
C GLU A 9 -7.11 -2.36 14.26
N LYS A 10 -7.28 -3.21 13.24
CA LYS A 10 -6.15 -3.81 12.51
C LYS A 10 -5.29 -2.76 11.80
N ILE A 11 -5.91 -1.73 11.22
CA ILE A 11 -5.20 -0.62 10.57
C ILE A 11 -4.43 0.21 11.61
N GLN A 12 -5.03 0.49 12.77
CA GLN A 12 -4.37 1.21 13.86
C GLN A 12 -3.17 0.43 14.41
N GLN A 13 -3.35 -0.88 14.62
CA GLN A 13 -2.28 -1.79 15.03
C GLN A 13 -1.16 -1.81 13.98
N ALA A 14 -1.49 -1.96 12.69
CA ALA A 14 -0.52 -1.93 11.61
C ALA A 14 0.28 -0.62 11.58
N ARG A 15 -0.35 0.54 11.79
CA ARG A 15 0.34 1.84 11.88
C ARG A 15 1.30 1.90 13.06
N ARG A 16 0.92 1.36 14.22
CA ARG A 16 1.81 1.26 15.39
C ARG A 16 3.01 0.37 15.09
N ILE A 17 2.77 -0.81 14.50
CA ILE A 17 3.82 -1.73 14.09
C ILE A 17 4.75 -1.06 13.07
N LEU A 18 4.24 -0.27 12.12
CA LEU A 18 5.11 0.45 11.19
C LEU A 18 5.94 1.56 11.87
N ASN A 19 5.47 2.12 12.98
CA ASN A 19 6.25 3.08 13.76
C ASN A 19 7.45 2.40 14.43
N GLU A 20 7.23 1.21 15.00
CA GLU A 20 8.29 0.41 15.67
C GLU A 20 9.16 -0.36 14.67
N ASN A 21 8.54 -0.91 13.62
CA ASN A 21 9.14 -1.73 12.58
C ASN A 21 8.56 -1.38 11.20
N LYS A 22 9.19 -0.39 10.57
CA LYS A 22 8.86 0.13 9.24
C LYS A 22 8.94 -0.91 8.12
N HIS A 23 9.58 -2.06 8.34
CA HIS A 23 9.76 -3.10 7.33
C HIS A 23 8.79 -4.28 7.52
N SER A 24 7.81 -4.17 8.43
CA SER A 24 6.85 -5.25 8.69
C SER A 24 5.89 -5.46 7.52
N LEU A 25 6.15 -6.50 6.72
CA LEU A 25 5.32 -6.87 5.55
C LEU A 25 3.86 -7.12 5.92
N ASP A 26 3.60 -7.64 7.12
CA ASP A 26 2.25 -7.94 7.62
C ASP A 26 1.43 -6.65 7.81
N ALA A 27 2.04 -5.64 8.45
CA ALA A 27 1.43 -4.33 8.64
C ALA A 27 1.19 -3.62 7.30
N TRP A 28 2.17 -3.68 6.38
CA TRP A 28 2.01 -3.15 5.02
C TRP A 28 0.88 -3.86 4.27
N ALA A 29 0.75 -5.20 4.37
CA ALA A 29 -0.31 -5.95 3.71
C ALA A 29 -1.71 -5.53 4.17
N ILE A 30 -1.92 -5.32 5.48
CA ILE A 30 -3.19 -4.84 6.04
C ILE A 30 -3.54 -3.46 5.47
N LEU A 31 -2.57 -2.55 5.43
CA LEU A 31 -2.76 -1.19 4.91
C LEU A 31 -2.97 -1.18 3.39
N ILE A 32 -2.30 -2.06 2.64
CA ILE A 32 -2.53 -2.23 1.20
C ILE A 32 -3.96 -2.70 0.94
N GLN A 33 -4.48 -3.65 1.71
CA GLN A 33 -5.87 -4.10 1.56
C GLN A 33 -6.88 -2.98 1.86
N ASP A 34 -6.61 -2.14 2.86
CA ASP A 34 -7.39 -0.93 3.11
C ASP A 34 -7.30 0.07 1.94
N ALA A 35 -6.08 0.30 1.44
CA ALA A 35 -5.80 1.20 0.34
C ALA A 35 -6.45 0.80 -0.98
N GLN A 36 -6.58 -0.51 -1.25
CA GLN A 36 -7.23 -1.04 -2.45
C GLN A 36 -8.75 -0.78 -2.49
N ASP A 37 -9.37 -0.65 -1.33
CA ASP A 37 -10.80 -0.37 -1.17
C ASP A 37 -11.08 1.15 -1.23
N LYS A 38 -10.05 1.96 -0.99
CA LYS A 38 -10.08 3.42 -1.04
C LYS A 38 -9.67 3.94 -2.42
N LYS A 39 -9.92 5.24 -2.65
CA LYS A 39 -9.45 5.90 -3.87
C LYS A 39 -7.94 6.01 -3.85
N ILE A 40 -7.31 5.72 -4.99
CA ILE A 40 -5.85 5.83 -5.15
C ILE A 40 -5.33 7.23 -4.79
N ALA A 41 -6.13 8.28 -4.94
CA ALA A 41 -5.74 9.63 -4.55
C ALA A 41 -5.37 9.76 -3.05
N GLU A 42 -6.07 9.03 -2.17
CA GLU A 42 -5.81 9.04 -0.71
C GLU A 42 -4.71 8.05 -0.33
N SER A 43 -4.62 6.93 -1.04
CA SER A 43 -3.65 5.86 -0.78
C SER A 43 -2.31 6.06 -1.49
N ARG A 44 -2.17 7.11 -2.30
CA ARG A 44 -1.00 7.33 -3.16
C ARG A 44 0.29 7.46 -2.35
N ASP A 45 0.29 8.38 -1.39
CA ASP A 45 1.44 8.66 -0.53
C ASP A 45 1.92 7.38 0.20
N PHE A 46 0.97 6.53 0.57
CA PHE A 46 1.23 5.22 1.15
C PHE A 46 1.90 4.26 0.15
N TYR A 47 1.40 4.14 -1.08
CA TYR A 47 2.02 3.30 -2.10
C TYR A 47 3.40 3.82 -2.52
N GLU A 48 3.59 5.14 -2.62
CA GLU A 48 4.88 5.76 -2.90
C GLU A 48 5.89 5.41 -1.80
N SER A 49 5.50 5.58 -0.53
CA SER A 49 6.32 5.15 0.61
C SER A 49 6.64 3.65 0.57
N LEU A 50 5.66 2.82 0.18
CA LEU A 50 5.83 1.37 0.08
C LEU A 50 6.84 0.98 -1.00
N ILE A 51 6.77 1.54 -2.21
CA ILE A 51 7.70 1.23 -3.30
C ILE A 51 9.10 1.81 -3.03
N THR A 52 9.19 2.95 -2.32
CA THR A 52 10.47 3.51 -1.88
C THR A 52 11.11 2.63 -0.80
N GLN A 53 10.32 2.06 0.10
CA GLN A 53 10.81 1.17 1.15
C GLN A 53 11.17 -0.22 0.62
N PHE A 54 10.43 -0.72 -0.37
CA PHE A 54 10.61 -2.03 -0.99
C PHE A 54 10.75 -1.94 -2.52
N PRO A 55 11.82 -1.30 -3.02
CA PRO A 55 12.00 -1.12 -4.46
C PRO A 55 12.20 -2.45 -5.19
N THR A 56 12.71 -3.47 -4.51
CA THR A 56 12.95 -4.81 -5.07
C THR A 56 11.68 -5.68 -5.13
N CYS A 57 10.58 -5.29 -4.48
CA CYS A 57 9.40 -6.12 -4.37
C CYS A 57 8.37 -5.82 -5.47
N GLY A 58 8.55 -6.43 -6.65
CA GLY A 58 7.67 -6.22 -7.81
C GLY A 58 6.17 -6.44 -7.56
N LYS A 59 5.81 -7.23 -6.54
CA LYS A 59 4.42 -7.43 -6.11
C LYS A 59 3.76 -6.11 -5.69
N PHE A 60 4.47 -5.25 -4.95
CA PHE A 60 3.93 -3.97 -4.49
C PHE A 60 3.79 -2.95 -5.61
N TRP A 61 4.77 -2.90 -6.51
CA TRP A 61 4.70 -2.11 -7.74
C TRP A 61 3.47 -2.47 -8.57
N LYS A 62 3.21 -3.77 -8.75
CA LYS A 62 2.03 -4.23 -9.48
C LYS A 62 0.73 -3.77 -8.81
N SER A 63 0.59 -3.93 -7.50
CA SER A 63 -0.59 -3.46 -6.76
C SER A 63 -0.79 -1.95 -6.88
N TYR A 64 0.28 -1.15 -6.88
CA TYR A 64 0.19 0.29 -7.06
C TYR A 64 -0.29 0.66 -8.47
N ILE A 65 0.29 0.03 -9.49
CA ILE A 65 -0.10 0.22 -10.90
C ILE A 65 -1.58 -0.14 -11.11
N GLU A 66 -2.03 -1.29 -10.59
CA GLU A 66 -3.43 -1.71 -10.70
C GLU A 66 -4.38 -0.69 -10.06
N SER A 67 -4.01 -0.13 -8.92
CA SER A 67 -4.78 0.93 -8.25
C SER A 67 -4.81 2.23 -9.05
N GLU A 68 -3.70 2.65 -9.67
CA GLU A 68 -3.66 3.85 -10.53
C GLU A 68 -4.45 3.65 -11.84
N ILE A 69 -4.43 2.45 -12.43
CA ILE A 69 -5.27 2.10 -13.59
C ILE A 69 -6.75 2.16 -13.23
N LYS A 70 -7.15 1.60 -12.08
CA LYS A 70 -8.54 1.74 -11.57
C LYS A 70 -8.94 3.20 -11.39
N GLY A 71 -8.00 4.04 -10.94
CA GLY A 71 -8.16 5.48 -10.83
C GLY A 71 -8.14 6.25 -12.17
N ARG A 72 -7.94 5.56 -13.30
CA ARG A 72 -7.74 6.14 -14.65
C ARG A 72 -6.55 7.11 -14.75
N ASN A 73 -5.56 6.99 -13.88
CA ASN A 73 -4.36 7.84 -13.85
C ASN A 73 -3.22 7.24 -14.69
N TYR A 74 -3.45 7.06 -15.99
CA TYR A 74 -2.53 6.35 -16.88
C TYR A 74 -1.16 7.01 -17.00
N GLU A 75 -1.07 8.34 -16.92
CA GLU A 75 0.20 9.08 -16.95
C GLU A 75 1.14 8.68 -15.79
N LYS A 76 0.57 8.44 -14.60
CA LYS A 76 1.37 8.02 -13.44
C LYS A 76 1.80 6.58 -13.53
N VAL A 77 0.94 5.70 -14.07
CA VAL A 77 1.28 4.30 -14.33
C VAL A 77 2.54 4.20 -15.19
N GLU A 78 2.63 5.03 -16.23
CA GLU A 78 3.79 5.05 -17.11
C GLU A 78 5.07 5.49 -16.37
N LYS A 79 4.98 6.55 -15.55
CA LYS A 79 6.11 6.98 -14.70
C LYS A 79 6.59 5.88 -13.76
N VAL A 80 5.65 5.22 -13.06
CA VAL A 80 5.97 4.13 -12.13
C VAL A 80 6.63 2.96 -12.86
N ARG A 81 6.16 2.63 -14.07
CA ARG A 81 6.75 1.57 -14.90
C ARG A 81 8.18 1.91 -15.36
N VAL A 82 8.46 3.18 -15.64
CA VAL A 82 9.81 3.63 -16.00
C VAL A 82 10.76 3.57 -14.81
N LEU A 83 10.29 3.85 -13.59
CA LEU A 83 11.09 3.77 -12.36
C LEU A 83 11.50 2.34 -11.98
N MET A 84 10.85 1.32 -12.54
CA MET A 84 11.19 -0.09 -12.29
C MET A 84 12.24 -0.64 -13.29
N LYS A 85 12.66 0.14 -14.30
CA LYS A 85 13.66 -0.28 -15.30
C LYS A 85 15.09 -0.15 -14.82
#